data_AF-A0A919V9L1-F1
#
_entry.id   AF-A0A919V9L1-F1
#
_cell.length_a   1.000
_cell.length_b   1.000
_cell.length_c   1.000
_cell.angle_alpha   90.00
_cell.angle_beta   90.00
_cell.angle_gamma   90.00
#
_symmetry.space_group_name_H-M   'P 1'
#
loop_
_entity.id
_entity.type
_entity.pdbx_description
1 polymer ?
#
loop_
_entity_poly.entity_id
_entity_poly.type
_entity_poly.pdbx_seq_one_letter_code
_entity_poly.pdbx_strand_id
1 'polypeptide(L)' 'MRFVIDLVYTVDGVHGQVLREGSHTPETFTGWLGLLRLLEPSSNLFEED' A
#
# COMPACT_ATOMS: atom_id res chain seq x y z
N MET A 1 3.37 -10.29 -6.90
CA MET A 1 2.34 -9.55 -6.15
C MET A 1 2.09 -8.24 -6.86
N ARG A 2 0.86 -7.99 -7.30
CA ARG A 2 0.50 -6.82 -8.11
C ARG A 2 -0.34 -5.84 -7.29
N PHE A 3 -0.11 -4.55 -7.55
CA PHE A 3 -0.87 -3.45 -6.97
C PHE A 3 -1.33 -2.50 -8.08
N VAL A 4 -2.47 -1.86 -7.88
CA VAL A 4 -2.85 -0.63 -8.57
C VAL A 4 -2.70 0.51 -7.57
N ILE A 5 -2.02 1.58 -7.97
CA ILE A 5 -1.72 2.72 -7.10
C ILE A 5 -2.27 3.96 -7.78
N ASP A 6 -3.24 4.60 -7.14
CA ASP A 6 -3.73 5.93 -7.49
C ASP A 6 -3.03 6.94 -6.58
N LEU A 7 -2.25 7.85 -7.16
CA LEU A 7 -1.36 8.75 -6.43
C LEU A 7 -1.54 10.20 -6.90
N VAL A 8 -1.63 11.11 -5.94
CA VAL A 8 -1.64 12.56 -6.16
C VAL A 8 -0.45 13.17 -5.41
N TYR A 9 0.32 14.00 -6.11
CA TYR A 9 1.42 14.79 -5.55
C TYR A 9 1.03 16.26 -5.51
N THR A 10 1.00 16.85 -4.32
CA THR A 10 0.63 18.25 -4.07
C THR A 10 1.72 18.96 -3.26
N VAL A 11 1.49 20.24 -2.96
CA VAL A 11 2.34 21.04 -2.07
C VAL A 11 2.41 20.48 -0.65
N ASP A 12 1.39 19.74 -0.22
CA ASP A 12 1.31 19.12 1.11
C ASP A 12 1.93 17.70 1.14
N GLY A 13 2.46 17.24 0.00
CA GLY A 13 3.13 15.96 -0.15
C GLY A 13 2.35 14.97 -1.03
N VAL A 14 2.56 13.68 -0.77
CA VAL A 14 1.96 12.59 -1.56
C VAL A 14 0.83 11.93 -0.78
N HIS A 15 -0.28 11.64 -1.44
CA HIS A 15 -1.39 10.88 -0.88
C HIS A 15 -2.07 10.07 -1.97
N GLY A 16 -2.85 9.06 -1.58
CA GLY A 16 -3.48 8.20 -2.57
C GLY A 16 -4.11 6.96 -1.97
N GLN A 17 -4.35 5.98 -2.84
CA GLN A 17 -4.91 4.69 -2.51
C GLN A 17 -4.11 3.56 -3.18
N VAL A 18 -4.03 2.42 -2.51
CA VAL A 18 -3.46 1.17 -3.04
C VAL A 18 -4.54 0.12 -3.09
N LEU A 19 -4.74 -0.51 -4.24
CA LEU A 19 -5.56 -1.70 -4.39
C LEU A 19 -4.66 -2.91 -4.65
N ARG A 20 -4.65 -3.85 -3.72
CA ARG A 20 -3.91 -5.11 -3.83
C ARG A 20 -4.68 -6.10 -4.69
N GLU A 21 -3.98 -6.85 -5.54
CA GLU A 21 -4.56 -7.96 -6.29
C GLU A 21 -5.25 -8.96 -5.33
N GLY A 22 -6.51 -9.29 -5.62
CA GLY A 22 -7.34 -10.13 -4.75
C GLY A 22 -8.07 -9.39 -3.62
N SER A 23 -7.81 -8.09 -3.43
CA SER A 23 -8.61 -7.23 -2.55
C SER A 23 -9.75 -6.56 -3.33
N HIS A 24 -10.85 -6.29 -2.64
CA HIS A 24 -11.96 -5.48 -3.14
C HIS A 24 -11.98 -4.07 -2.55
N THR A 25 -11.12 -3.79 -1.57
CA THR A 25 -11.11 -2.54 -0.81
C THR A 25 -9.77 -1.84 -1.00
N PRO A 26 -9.75 -0.63 -1.57
CA PRO A 26 -8.56 0.22 -1.61
C PRO A 26 -8.16 0.72 -0.22
N GLU A 27 -6.85 0.78 0.03
CA GLU A 27 -6.26 1.29 1.28
C GLU A 27 -5.65 2.68 1.05
N THR A 28 -6.06 3.67 1.84
CA THR A 28 -5.54 5.05 1.73
C THR A 28 -4.17 5.21 2.38
N PHE A 29 -3.29 6.02 1.80
CA PHE A 29 -2.03 6.40 2.41
C PHE A 29 -1.77 7.91 2.31
N THR A 30 -0.93 8.39 3.23
CA THR A 30 -0.32 9.72 3.19
C THR A 30 1.19 9.58 3.39
N GLY A 31 1.95 10.31 2.58
CA GLY A 31 3.41 10.28 2.56
C GLY A 31 3.99 9.03 1.93
N TRP A 32 5.25 9.12 1.49
CA TRP A 32 5.97 7.99 0.91
C TRP A 32 6.12 6.82 1.88
N LEU A 33 6.31 7.12 3.17
CA LEU A 33 6.41 6.07 4.19
C LEU A 33 5.09 5.30 4.37
N GLY A 34 3.95 5.99 4.31
CA GLY A 34 2.63 5.35 4.36
C GLY A 34 2.44 4.40 3.18
N LEU A 35 2.83 4.83 1.97
CA LEU A 35 2.79 3.98 0.78
C LEU A 35 3.67 2.74 0.96
N LEU A 36 4.93 2.90 1.36
CA LEU A 36 5.87 1.78 1.50
C LEU A 36 5.35 0.72 2.48
N ARG A 37 4.76 1.14 3.61
CA ARG A 37 4.14 0.21 4.58
C ARG A 37 3.02 -0.65 3.99
N LEU A 38 2.23 -0.12 3.05
CA LEU A 38 1.16 -0.88 2.38
C LEU A 38 1.69 -1.84 1.31
N LEU A 39 2.87 -1.55 0.76
CA LEU A 39 3.55 -2.39 -0.23
C LEU A 39 4.42 -3.47 0.39
N GLU A 40 4.75 -3.35 1.67
CA GLU A 40 5.45 -4.40 2.40
C GLU A 40 4.65 -5.71 2.32
N PRO A 41 5.32 -6.84 2.03
CA PRO A 41 4.73 -8.14 2.21
C PRO A 41 4.22 -8.22 3.64
N SER A 42 2.98 -8.64 3.82
CA SER A 42 2.48 -9.03 5.14
C SER A 42 3.34 -10.22 5.58
N SER A 43 4.34 -9.95 6.41
CA SER A 43 5.23 -10.94 7.00
C SER A 43 4.42 -11.83 7.95
N ASN A 44 3.61 -12.73 7.39
CA ASN A 44 3.04 -13.87 8.08
C ASN A 44 3.79 -15.14 7.65
N LEU A 45 5.12 -15.04 7.64
CA LEU A 45 6.05 -16.15 7.41
C LEU A 45 6.81 -16.41 8.71
N PHE A 46 6.10 -16.88 9.73
CA PHE A 46 6.65 -17.67 10.85
C PHE A 46 5.55 -18.59 11.39
N GLU A 47 5.08 -19.50 10.54
CA GLU A 47 4.63 -20.82 10.99
C GLU A 47 5.44 -21.81 10.15
N GLU A 48 6.66 -22.13 10.62
CA GLU A 48 7.32 -23.38 10.26
C GLU A 48 6.94 -24.39 11.34
N ASP A 49 6.34 -25.50 10.88
CA ASP A 49 6.01 -26.72 11.65
C ASP A 49 7.23 -27.33 12.38
#